data_AF-M5SAC2-F1
#
_entry.id   AF-M5SAC2-F1
#
_cell.length_a   1.000
_cell.length_b   1.000
_cell.length_c   1.000
_cell.angle_alpha   90.00
_cell.angle_beta   90.00
_cell.angle_gamma   90.00
#
_symmetry.space_group_name_H-M   'P 1'
#
loop_
_entity.id
_entity.type
_entity.pdbx_description
1 polymer ?
#
loop_
_entity_poly.entity_id
_entity_poly.type
_entity_poly.pdbx_seq_one_letter_code
_entity_poly.pdbx_strand_id
1 'polypeptide(L)'
;MFGLSVWISRHDSMSDMDQGHSKEFVATMDHYLRALPENPDAAEQFLLDKYDGKVVAPDEAVHLVGYRPAVADGLPQGYSLASTSVLKMPCCTCVKAVCKRQDGSTLVLFEHDDEEVDWFGDRASSMAMCGDKECCLVDLDSSIAATWREGPRSVTAVGVKDQEEVTALVDWFKRS
;
A
#
# COMPACT_ATOMS: atom_id res chain seq x y z
N MET A 1 -24.93 -53.83 -15.77
CA MET A 1 -25.19 -52.58 -16.51
C MET A 1 -25.82 -51.60 -15.53
N PHE A 2 -25.13 -50.48 -15.30
CA PHE A 2 -25.55 -49.19 -14.71
C PHE A 2 -26.32 -49.14 -13.38
N GLY A 3 -25.78 -48.35 -12.45
CA GLY A 3 -26.48 -47.79 -11.29
C GLY A 3 -25.61 -46.69 -10.67
N LEU A 4 -26.01 -45.44 -10.89
CA LEU A 4 -25.24 -44.21 -10.64
C LEU A 4 -24.89 -43.99 -9.17
N SER A 5 -23.64 -43.61 -8.89
CA SER A 5 -23.29 -42.86 -7.69
C SER A 5 -23.29 -41.37 -8.03
N VAL A 6 -24.28 -40.64 -7.52
CA VAL A 6 -24.26 -39.18 -7.49
C VAL A 6 -23.34 -38.76 -6.35
N TRP A 7 -22.19 -38.19 -6.68
CA TRP A 7 -21.34 -37.52 -5.73
C TRP A 7 -21.81 -36.06 -5.64
N ILE A 8 -22.47 -35.70 -4.54
CA ILE A 8 -22.70 -34.31 -4.19
C ILE A 8 -21.36 -33.77 -3.68
N SER A 9 -20.62 -33.09 -4.55
CA SER A 9 -19.51 -32.24 -4.13
C SER A 9 -20.10 -31.03 -3.39
N ARG A 10 -19.98 -31.04 -2.07
CA ARG A 10 -20.03 -29.81 -1.26
C ARG A 10 -18.65 -29.15 -1.36
N HIS A 11 -18.48 -28.28 -2.34
CA HIS A 11 -17.38 -27.33 -2.43
C HIS A 11 -17.94 -26.10 -3.14
N ASP A 12 -18.38 -25.09 -2.40
CA ASP A 12 -18.50 -23.69 -2.86
C ASP A 12 -19.09 -22.83 -1.74
N SER A 13 -18.24 -22.47 -0.78
CA SER A 13 -18.60 -21.47 0.24
C SER A 13 -17.38 -20.71 0.76
N MET A 14 -16.16 -21.25 0.58
CA MET A 14 -14.91 -20.59 0.98
C MET A 14 -14.28 -19.73 -0.13
N SER A 15 -14.54 -20.02 -1.41
CA SER A 15 -14.02 -19.25 -2.56
C SER A 15 -14.76 -17.93 -2.79
N ASP A 16 -16.08 -17.91 -2.61
CA ASP A 16 -16.91 -16.73 -2.88
C ASP A 16 -16.72 -15.60 -1.85
N MET A 17 -16.43 -15.94 -0.59
CA MET A 17 -16.15 -14.94 0.44
C MET A 17 -14.80 -14.26 0.20
N ASP A 18 -13.78 -15.02 -0.17
CA ASP A 18 -12.42 -14.54 -0.46
C ASP A 18 -12.38 -13.59 -1.67
N GLN A 19 -13.09 -13.93 -2.75
CA GLN A 19 -13.23 -13.06 -3.92
C GLN A 19 -14.03 -11.77 -3.66
N GLY A 20 -15.00 -11.81 -2.75
CA GLY A 20 -15.79 -10.63 -2.38
C GLY A 20 -14.97 -9.58 -1.64
N HIS A 21 -14.14 -10.02 -0.69
CA HIS A 21 -13.26 -9.15 0.08
C HIS A 21 -12.16 -8.51 -0.77
N SER A 22 -11.61 -9.25 -1.74
CA SER A 22 -10.64 -8.70 -2.70
C SER A 22 -11.24 -7.59 -3.58
N LYS A 23 -12.46 -7.78 -4.10
CA LYS A 23 -13.14 -6.75 -4.93
C LYS A 23 -13.47 -5.48 -4.15
N GLU A 24 -13.95 -5.62 -2.92
CA GLU A 24 -14.22 -4.47 -2.06
C GLU A 24 -12.94 -3.69 -1.73
N PHE A 25 -11.85 -4.41 -1.48
CA PHE A 25 -10.54 -3.82 -1.23
C PHE A 25 -10.05 -3.03 -2.45
N VAL A 26 -10.05 -3.64 -3.64
CA VAL A 26 -9.67 -2.96 -4.90
C VAL A 26 -10.51 -1.71 -5.12
N ALA A 27 -11.83 -1.78 -4.95
CA ALA A 27 -12.72 -0.62 -5.10
C ALA A 27 -12.45 0.48 -4.07
N THR A 28 -12.11 0.10 -2.85
CA THR A 28 -11.72 1.03 -1.77
C THR A 28 -10.41 1.74 -2.12
N MET A 29 -9.40 1.00 -2.56
CA MET A 29 -8.12 1.57 -2.95
C MET A 29 -8.25 2.43 -4.21
N ASP A 30 -9.05 2.03 -5.20
CA ASP A 30 -9.37 2.83 -6.38
C ASP A 30 -9.99 4.18 -6.01
N HIS A 31 -10.95 4.20 -5.08
CA HIS A 31 -11.54 5.43 -4.57
C HIS A 31 -10.49 6.33 -3.88
N TYR A 32 -9.68 5.74 -3.00
CA TYR A 32 -8.61 6.44 -2.30
C TYR A 32 -7.61 7.08 -3.27
N LEU A 33 -7.12 6.33 -4.27
CA LEU A 33 -6.12 6.78 -5.24
C LEU A 33 -6.62 7.95 -6.09
N ARG A 34 -7.92 7.97 -6.45
CA ARG A 34 -8.53 9.10 -7.16
C ARG A 34 -8.72 10.33 -6.28
N ALA A 35 -9.03 10.14 -5.00
CA ALA A 35 -9.23 11.25 -4.06
C ALA A 35 -7.91 11.89 -3.61
N LEU A 36 -6.82 11.11 -3.53
CA LEU A 36 -5.53 11.55 -3.01
C LEU A 36 -4.95 12.82 -3.66
N PRO A 37 -4.88 12.96 -5.01
CA PRO A 37 -4.33 14.18 -5.61
C PRO A 37 -5.21 15.42 -5.42
N GLU A 38 -6.53 15.24 -5.29
CA GLU A 38 -7.49 16.34 -5.18
C GLU A 38 -7.67 16.83 -3.75
N ASN A 39 -7.77 15.91 -2.78
CA ASN A 39 -7.96 16.21 -1.37
C ASN A 39 -7.28 15.14 -0.49
N PRO A 40 -5.95 15.28 -0.24
CA PRO A 40 -5.18 14.33 0.54
C PRO A 40 -5.75 14.08 1.94
N ASP A 41 -6.26 15.13 2.60
CA ASP A 41 -6.77 15.04 3.96
C ASP A 41 -8.08 14.23 4.01
N ALA A 42 -8.97 14.44 3.03
CA ALA A 42 -10.19 13.64 2.91
C ALA A 42 -9.89 12.18 2.52
N ALA A 43 -8.92 11.97 1.62
CA ALA A 43 -8.47 10.61 1.25
C ALA A 43 -7.84 9.90 2.46
N GLU A 44 -7.10 10.61 3.29
CA GLU A 44 -6.56 10.08 4.54
C GLU A 44 -7.66 9.69 5.51
N GLN A 45 -8.61 10.58 5.78
CA GLN A 45 -9.73 10.31 6.68
C GLN A 45 -10.57 9.12 6.20
N PHE A 46 -10.82 9.02 4.89
CA PHE A 46 -11.52 7.89 4.30
C PHE A 46 -10.89 6.54 4.66
N LEU A 47 -9.57 6.39 4.51
CA LEU A 47 -8.90 5.14 4.88
C LEU A 47 -8.87 4.91 6.38
N LEU A 48 -8.74 5.96 7.20
CA LEU A 48 -8.80 5.84 8.65
C LEU A 48 -10.17 5.29 9.09
N ASP A 49 -11.26 5.84 8.57
CA ASP A 49 -12.61 5.38 8.91
C ASP A 49 -12.86 3.96 8.40
N LYS A 50 -12.38 3.66 7.19
CA LYS A 50 -12.61 2.36 6.54
C LYS A 50 -11.88 1.21 7.24
N TYR A 51 -10.69 1.45 7.78
CA TYR A 51 -9.79 0.41 8.28
C TYR A 51 -9.42 0.58 9.76
N ASP A 52 -10.33 1.15 10.57
CA ASP A 52 -10.14 1.37 12.03
C ASP A 52 -8.76 1.99 12.33
N GLY A 53 -8.43 2.99 11.53
CA GLY A 53 -7.11 3.60 11.48
C GLY A 53 -6.83 4.48 12.69
N LYS A 54 -5.57 4.51 13.10
CA LYS A 54 -5.09 5.34 14.22
C LYS A 54 -3.92 6.18 13.79
N VAL A 55 -4.05 7.50 13.90
CA VAL A 55 -2.91 8.42 13.76
C VAL A 55 -2.03 8.27 14.99
N VAL A 56 -0.74 8.06 14.77
CA VAL A 56 0.27 7.79 15.80
C VAL A 56 1.58 8.50 15.46
N ALA A 57 2.43 8.72 16.45
CA ALA A 57 3.82 9.08 16.15
C ALA A 57 4.56 7.88 15.51
N PRO A 58 5.56 8.10 14.63
CA PRO A 58 6.34 7.01 14.03
C PRO A 58 6.91 6.01 15.04
N ASP A 59 7.44 6.50 16.16
CA ASP A 59 8.01 5.65 17.20
C ASP A 59 6.96 4.88 18.00
N GLU A 60 5.73 5.39 18.09
CA GLU A 60 4.62 4.69 18.76
C GLU A 60 4.05 3.56 17.90
N ALA A 61 4.16 3.68 16.56
CA ALA A 61 3.70 2.65 15.64
C ALA A 61 4.37 1.30 15.93
N VAL A 62 5.61 1.29 16.42
CA VAL A 62 6.37 0.08 16.79
C VAL A 62 5.57 -0.84 17.71
N HIS A 63 4.83 -0.27 18.67
CA HIS A 63 4.02 -1.04 19.61
C HIS A 63 2.79 -1.69 18.98
N LEU A 64 2.32 -1.17 17.85
CA LEU A 64 1.16 -1.64 17.14
C LEU A 64 1.52 -2.65 16.05
N VAL A 65 2.69 -2.48 15.42
CA VAL A 65 3.07 -3.25 14.23
C VAL A 65 4.26 -4.17 14.44
N GLY A 66 4.99 -4.03 15.54
CA GLY A 66 6.07 -4.94 15.93
C GLY A 66 7.41 -4.72 15.21
N TYR A 67 7.51 -3.67 14.41
CA TYR A 67 8.74 -3.24 13.73
C TYR A 67 8.82 -1.71 13.70
N ARG A 68 10.00 -1.19 13.37
CA ARG A 68 10.21 0.25 13.22
C ARG A 68 9.88 0.69 11.80
N PRO A 69 8.91 1.60 11.59
CA PRO A 69 8.56 2.08 10.26
C PRO A 69 9.75 2.74 9.56
N ALA A 70 9.82 2.60 8.24
CA ALA A 70 10.89 3.16 7.41
C ALA A 70 11.03 4.70 7.58
N VAL A 71 9.90 5.39 7.81
CA VAL A 71 9.89 6.84 8.02
C VAL A 71 10.34 7.29 9.42
N ALA A 72 10.54 6.37 10.37
CA ALA A 72 10.93 6.71 11.73
C ALA A 72 12.36 7.29 11.82
N ASP A 73 13.23 6.97 10.86
CA ASP A 73 14.58 7.51 10.75
C ASP A 73 14.68 8.74 9.82
N GLY A 74 13.51 9.27 9.42
CA GLY A 74 13.37 10.46 8.61
C GLY A 74 13.07 10.17 7.14
N LEU A 75 13.13 11.22 6.34
CA LEU A 75 12.77 11.22 4.92
C LEU A 75 13.89 11.87 4.10
N PRO A 76 13.97 11.58 2.78
CA PRO A 76 14.91 12.28 1.90
C PRO A 76 14.72 13.79 1.95
N GLN A 77 15.78 14.53 1.61
CA GLN A 77 15.70 15.98 1.47
C GLN A 77 14.58 16.37 0.50
N GLY A 78 13.81 17.40 0.87
CA GLY A 78 12.68 17.87 0.08
C GLY A 78 11.33 17.28 0.50
N TYR A 79 11.33 16.33 1.43
CA TYR A 79 10.14 15.79 2.05
C TYR A 79 9.99 16.21 3.52
N SER A 80 8.74 16.26 3.96
CA SER A 80 8.38 16.38 5.36
C SER A 80 7.27 15.37 5.69
N LEU A 81 7.32 14.80 6.89
CA LEU A 81 6.28 13.91 7.37
C LEU A 81 5.09 14.74 7.85
N ALA A 82 3.92 14.53 7.27
CA ALA A 82 2.68 15.19 7.67
C ALA A 82 1.91 14.35 8.69
N SER A 83 1.79 13.04 8.45
CA SER A 83 1.13 12.11 9.36
C SER A 83 1.69 10.70 9.25
N THR A 84 1.56 9.95 10.34
CA THR A 84 1.73 8.49 10.36
C THR A 84 0.48 7.89 10.97
N SER A 85 0.01 6.80 10.37
CA SER A 85 -1.14 6.06 10.86
C SER A 85 -0.93 4.56 10.73
N VAL A 86 -1.62 3.81 11.58
CA VAL A 86 -1.69 2.34 11.50
C VAL A 86 -3.10 1.97 11.09
N LEU A 87 -3.22 1.15 10.03
CA LEU A 87 -4.48 0.71 9.45
C LEU A 87 -4.66 -0.80 9.63
N LYS A 88 -5.85 -1.26 10.01
CA LYS A 88 -6.23 -2.67 9.99
C LYS A 88 -6.82 -3.03 8.63
N MET A 89 -5.93 -3.21 7.66
CA MET A 89 -6.33 -3.64 6.31
C MET A 89 -6.77 -5.11 6.34
N PRO A 90 -7.50 -5.60 5.31
CA PRO A 90 -7.91 -6.99 5.25
C PRO A 90 -6.74 -7.98 5.21
N CYS A 91 -5.59 -7.55 4.68
CA CYS A 91 -4.38 -8.38 4.54
C CYS A 91 -3.37 -8.23 5.69
N CYS A 92 -3.24 -7.04 6.27
CA CYS A 92 -2.27 -6.76 7.32
C CYS A 92 -2.71 -5.64 8.26
N THR A 93 -1.99 -5.53 9.37
CA THR A 93 -1.88 -4.25 10.07
C THR A 93 -0.71 -3.49 9.45
N CYS A 94 -1.02 -2.40 8.74
CA CYS A 94 -0.06 -1.76 7.85
C CYS A 94 0.20 -0.31 8.33
N VAL A 95 1.42 0.18 8.15
CA VAL A 95 1.75 1.58 8.45
C VAL A 95 1.52 2.41 7.20
N LYS A 96 0.84 3.55 7.32
CA LYS A 96 0.67 4.55 6.27
C LYS A 96 1.30 5.87 6.73
N ALA A 97 2.23 6.40 5.94
CA ALA A 97 2.84 7.70 6.16
C ALA A 97 2.47 8.67 5.02
N VAL A 98 1.91 9.82 5.37
CA VAL A 98 1.65 10.91 4.42
C VAL A 98 2.83 11.87 4.46
N CYS A 99 3.49 12.03 3.33
CA CYS A 99 4.65 12.90 3.15
C CYS A 99 4.29 14.07 2.22
N LYS A 100 4.77 15.27 2.55
CA LYS A 100 4.62 16.45 1.71
C LYS A 100 5.95 16.81 1.08
N ARG A 101 5.94 17.02 -0.23
CA ARG A 101 7.06 17.60 -0.98
C ARG A 101 7.13 19.11 -0.74
N GLN A 102 8.28 19.71 -1.04
CA GLN A 102 8.45 21.18 -1.01
C GLN A 102 7.48 21.93 -1.92
N ASP A 103 7.06 21.33 -3.04
CA ASP A 103 6.07 21.91 -3.95
C ASP A 103 4.61 21.78 -3.45
N GLY A 104 4.41 21.19 -2.27
CA GLY A 104 3.11 20.97 -1.64
C GLY A 104 2.39 19.69 -2.09
N SER A 105 2.89 18.99 -3.12
CA SER A 105 2.31 17.71 -3.55
C SER A 105 2.52 16.62 -2.51
N THR A 106 1.66 15.60 -2.57
CA THR A 106 1.64 14.50 -1.58
C THR A 106 2.31 13.25 -2.14
N LEU A 107 3.08 12.57 -1.29
CA LEU A 107 3.57 11.21 -1.49
C LEU A 107 3.06 10.39 -0.30
N VAL A 108 2.54 9.19 -0.53
CA VAL A 108 2.11 8.30 0.55
C VAL A 108 2.93 7.02 0.51
N LEU A 109 3.43 6.59 1.67
CA LEU A 109 4.13 5.33 1.84
C LEU A 109 3.25 4.38 2.64
N PHE A 110 3.08 3.16 2.15
CA PHE A 110 2.48 2.04 2.86
C PHE A 110 3.55 0.99 3.14
N GLU A 111 3.61 0.50 4.37
CA GLU A 111 4.43 -0.66 4.74
C GLU A 111 3.51 -1.81 5.13
N HIS A 112 3.61 -2.91 4.39
CA HIS A 112 2.67 -4.03 4.49
C HIS A 112 3.39 -5.37 4.31
N ASP A 113 2.75 -6.45 4.76
CA ASP A 113 3.36 -7.79 4.79
C ASP A 113 2.96 -8.66 3.58
N ASP A 114 2.07 -8.18 2.71
CA ASP A 114 1.36 -9.04 1.76
C ASP A 114 1.50 -8.58 0.30
N GLU A 115 2.18 -9.38 -0.50
CA GLU A 115 2.32 -9.20 -1.95
C GLU A 115 1.15 -9.80 -2.75
N GLU A 116 0.30 -10.62 -2.13
CA GLU A 116 -0.77 -11.35 -2.84
C GLU A 116 -2.05 -10.52 -3.03
N VAL A 117 -2.14 -9.37 -2.36
CA VAL A 117 -3.31 -8.51 -2.45
C VAL A 117 -3.18 -7.61 -3.67
N ASP A 118 -4.22 -7.59 -4.50
CA ASP A 118 -4.28 -6.69 -5.64
C ASP A 118 -4.67 -5.27 -5.18
N TRP A 119 -3.67 -4.43 -4.90
CA TRP A 119 -3.86 -3.02 -4.48
C TRP A 119 -4.39 -2.13 -5.60
N PHE A 120 -4.19 -2.53 -6.85
CA PHE A 120 -4.33 -1.64 -7.99
C PHE A 120 -5.36 -2.12 -9.02
N GLY A 121 -5.90 -3.32 -8.85
CA GLY A 121 -6.82 -3.95 -9.79
C GLY A 121 -6.13 -4.21 -11.13
N ASP A 122 -6.89 -4.12 -12.21
CA ASP A 122 -6.39 -4.38 -13.58
C ASP A 122 -5.51 -3.26 -14.18
N ARG A 123 -4.93 -2.38 -13.34
CA ARG A 123 -4.06 -1.28 -13.81
C ARG A 123 -2.80 -1.84 -14.46
N ALA A 124 -2.30 -1.12 -15.47
CA ALA A 124 -1.06 -1.48 -16.13
C ALA A 124 0.11 -1.38 -15.14
N SER A 125 0.87 -2.48 -15.05
CA SER A 125 2.07 -2.56 -14.24
C SER A 125 3.28 -2.91 -15.11
N SER A 126 4.46 -2.43 -14.71
CA SER A 126 5.75 -2.81 -15.29
C SER A 126 6.77 -3.09 -14.20
N MET A 127 7.72 -3.98 -14.49
CA MET A 127 8.84 -4.26 -13.59
C MET A 127 10.05 -3.43 -14.01
N ALA A 128 10.70 -2.79 -13.04
CA ALA A 128 11.90 -1.99 -13.27
C ALA A 128 12.86 -2.07 -12.08
N MET A 129 14.15 -1.85 -12.32
CA MET A 129 15.13 -1.70 -11.25
C MET A 129 15.12 -0.27 -10.73
N CYS A 130 14.89 -0.07 -9.43
CA CYS A 130 15.08 1.21 -8.76
C CYS A 130 16.21 1.05 -7.75
N GLY A 131 17.39 1.58 -8.08
CA GLY A 131 18.61 1.28 -7.32
C GLY A 131 18.95 -0.21 -7.40
N ASP A 132 19.05 -0.87 -6.24
CA ASP A 132 19.30 -2.31 -6.13
C ASP A 132 18.04 -3.16 -5.90
N LYS A 133 16.86 -2.55 -5.92
CA LYS A 133 15.58 -3.24 -5.73
C LYS A 133 14.87 -3.42 -7.07
N GLU A 134 14.26 -4.59 -7.22
CA GLU A 134 13.23 -4.78 -8.24
C GLU A 134 11.93 -4.15 -7.75
N CYS A 135 11.34 -3.28 -8.58
CA CYS A 135 10.13 -2.54 -8.29
C CYS A 135 9.02 -2.93 -9.25
N CYS A 136 7.82 -3.11 -8.72
CA CYS A 136 6.60 -3.08 -9.51
C CYS A 136 6.08 -1.64 -9.60
N LEU A 137 6.07 -1.08 -10.81
CA LEU A 137 5.56 0.27 -11.10
C LEU A 137 4.17 0.15 -11.70
N VAL A 138 3.21 0.88 -11.16
CA VAL A 138 1.83 0.93 -11.62
C VAL A 138 1.48 2.34 -12.05
N ASP A 139 0.99 2.48 -13.28
CA ASP A 139 0.53 3.77 -13.80
C ASP A 139 -0.78 4.17 -13.13
N LEU A 140 -0.80 5.38 -12.56
CA LEU A 140 -1.99 6.07 -12.08
C LEU A 140 -2.32 7.22 -13.03
N ASP A 141 -3.52 7.81 -12.89
CA ASP A 141 -4.00 8.84 -13.81
C ASP A 141 -3.05 10.06 -13.93
N SER A 142 -2.33 10.40 -12.86
CA SER A 142 -1.45 11.58 -12.78
C SER A 142 -0.10 11.33 -12.10
N SER A 143 0.22 10.08 -11.79
CA SER A 143 1.42 9.70 -11.05
C SER A 143 1.69 8.21 -11.21
N ILE A 144 2.69 7.69 -10.50
CA ILE A 144 2.98 6.26 -10.42
C ILE A 144 2.76 5.80 -8.96
N ALA A 145 2.39 4.54 -8.80
CA ALA A 145 2.64 3.81 -7.56
C ALA A 145 3.79 2.83 -7.76
N ALA A 146 4.66 2.69 -6.77
CA ALA A 146 5.82 1.80 -6.84
C ALA A 146 5.86 0.91 -5.61
N THR A 147 5.99 -0.39 -5.81
CA THR A 147 6.14 -1.36 -4.71
C THR A 147 7.47 -2.07 -4.81
N TRP A 148 8.21 -2.16 -3.70
CA TRP A 148 9.45 -2.93 -3.57
C TRP A 148 9.54 -3.62 -2.21
N ARG A 149 10.37 -4.67 -2.13
CA ARG A 149 10.65 -5.39 -0.88
C ARG A 149 11.67 -4.65 -0.01
N GLU A 150 11.35 -4.49 1.27
CA GLU A 150 12.26 -4.04 2.32
C GLU A 150 12.28 -5.04 3.48
N GLY A 151 13.36 -5.84 3.56
CA GLY A 151 13.43 -6.98 4.45
C GLY A 151 12.25 -7.95 4.24
N PRO A 152 11.51 -8.33 5.30
CA PRO A 152 10.34 -9.21 5.16
C PRO A 152 9.09 -8.50 4.64
N ARG A 153 9.10 -7.16 4.52
CA ARG A 153 7.92 -6.34 4.21
C ARG A 153 7.98 -5.82 2.78
N SER A 154 6.84 -5.32 2.32
CA SER A 154 6.70 -4.54 1.09
C SER A 154 6.46 -3.08 1.44
N VAL A 155 7.11 -2.20 0.71
CA VAL A 155 6.87 -0.75 0.76
C VAL A 155 6.21 -0.35 -0.55
N THR A 156 5.05 0.27 -0.46
CA THR A 156 4.33 0.84 -1.60
C THR A 156 4.30 2.36 -1.49
N ALA A 157 4.99 3.04 -2.39
CA ALA A 157 4.92 4.48 -2.57
C ALA A 157 3.81 4.83 -3.58
N VAL A 158 2.95 5.78 -3.24
CA VAL A 158 1.85 6.25 -4.09
C VAL A 158 2.00 7.75 -4.33
N GLY A 159 1.81 8.17 -5.58
CA GLY A 159 1.94 9.56 -5.96
C GLY A 159 3.37 9.94 -6.34
N VAL A 160 4.22 8.96 -6.69
CA VAL A 160 5.57 9.22 -7.20
C VAL A 160 5.51 9.79 -8.62
N LYS A 161 6.44 10.68 -8.96
CA LYS A 161 6.49 11.39 -10.24
C LYS A 161 7.07 10.52 -11.36
N ASP A 162 8.11 9.77 -11.04
CA ASP A 162 8.88 8.97 -11.97
C ASP A 162 9.72 7.91 -11.22
N GLN A 163 10.41 7.05 -11.99
CA GLN A 163 11.28 6.00 -11.45
C GLN A 163 12.54 6.57 -10.75
N GLU A 164 12.98 7.78 -11.08
CA GLU A 164 14.13 8.40 -10.41
C GLU A 164 13.77 8.76 -8.96
N GLU A 165 12.56 9.28 -8.74
CA GLU A 165 12.03 9.54 -7.41
C GLU A 165 11.89 8.25 -6.58
N VAL A 166 11.44 7.15 -7.20
CA VAL A 166 11.39 5.83 -6.55
C VAL A 166 12.79 5.37 -6.16
N THR A 167 13.77 5.50 -7.06
CA THR A 167 15.17 5.14 -6.79
C THR A 167 15.73 5.92 -5.60
N ALA A 168 15.44 7.21 -5.51
CA ALA A 168 15.88 8.05 -4.40
C ALA A 168 15.27 7.60 -3.05
N LEU A 169 14.01 7.16 -3.03
CA LEU A 169 13.36 6.60 -1.84
C LEU A 169 14.00 5.27 -1.43
N VAL A 170 14.21 4.36 -2.39
CA VAL A 170 14.87 3.07 -2.15
C VAL A 170 16.27 3.27 -1.55
N ASP A 171 17.08 4.13 -2.16
CA ASP A 171 18.44 4.42 -1.69
C ASP A 171 18.46 5.07 -0.31
N TRP A 172 17.41 5.83 0.04
CA TRP A 172 17.26 6.42 1.37
C TRP A 172 16.95 5.37 2.43
N PHE A 173 15.92 4.55 2.21
CA PHE A 173 15.46 3.58 3.21
C PHE A 173 16.40 2.39 3.39
N LYS A 174 17.32 2.15 2.45
CA LYS A 174 18.43 1.20 2.62
C LYS A 174 19.43 1.60 3.72
N ARG A 175 19.52 2.89 4.05
CA ARG A 175 20.53 3.42 4.99
C ARG A 175 20.06 3.42 6.45
N SER A 176 18.76 3.22 6.67
CA SER A 176 18.08 3.21 7.96
C SER A 176 18.08 1.83 8.61
#